data_AF-A0A7J8ICT8-F1
#
_entry.id   AF-A0A7J8ICT8-F1
#
_cell.length_a   1.000
_cell.length_b   1.000
_cell.length_c   1.000
_cell.angle_alpha   90.00
_cell.angle_beta   90.00
_cell.angle_gamma   90.00
#
_symmetry.space_group_name_H-M   'P 1'
#
loop_
_entity.id
_entity.type
_entity.pdbx_description
1 polymer ?
#
loop_
_entity_poly.entity_id
_entity_poly.type
_entity_poly.pdbx_seq_one_letter_code
_entity_poly.pdbx_strand_id
1 'polypeptide(L)'
;MFVEVKDPEDKVILARQYGSEGRFTFTSHTPGEHQICLHSNSTKFSLFAGGMLRVHLDIQVGEHANDYAEIAAKDKLSELQLRVRQLVEQVEQIQKEQNYQRWREERFRQTSESTNQRVLWWSILQTLILVAIGVWQMRHLKSFFEAKKLV
;
A
#
# COMPACT_ATOMS: atom_id res chain seq x y z
N MET A 1 16.80 21.94 5.58
CA MET A 1 16.13 20.94 4.72
C MET A 1 14.63 21.14 4.84
N PHE A 2 13.87 21.18 3.74
CA PHE A 2 12.41 21.28 3.82
C PHE A 2 11.83 19.87 3.89
N VAL A 3 11.04 19.59 4.92
CA VAL A 3 10.45 18.26 5.15
C VAL A 3 8.95 18.35 4.98
N GLU A 4 8.41 17.48 4.15
CA GLU A 4 6.98 17.34 3.87
C GLU A 4 6.55 15.90 4.17
N VAL A 5 5.43 15.73 4.87
CA VAL A 5 4.81 14.43 5.16
C VAL A 5 3.40 14.42 4.61
N LYS A 6 3.08 13.40 3.81
CA LYS A 6 1.76 13.20 3.19
C LYS A 6 1.10 11.91 3.67
N ASP A 7 -0.22 11.97 3.78
CA ASP A 7 -1.11 10.84 4.05
C ASP A 7 -1.30 9.98 2.77
N PRO A 8 -1.87 8.76 2.85
CA PRO A 8 -2.19 7.92 1.68
C PRO A 8 -3.14 8.58 0.66
N GLU A 9 -3.84 9.65 1.06
CA GLU A 9 -4.72 10.45 0.21
C GLU A 9 -4.02 11.72 -0.34
N ASP A 10 -2.68 11.76 -0.35
CA ASP A 10 -1.84 12.90 -0.76
C ASP A 10 -2.04 14.18 0.06
N LYS A 11 -2.76 14.09 1.19
CA LYS A 11 -2.98 15.22 2.09
C LYS A 11 -1.72 15.51 2.90
N VAL A 12 -1.26 16.76 2.88
CA VAL A 12 -0.10 17.20 3.66
C VAL A 12 -0.45 17.26 5.15
N ILE A 13 0.23 16.44 5.94
CA ILE A 13 0.08 16.37 7.41
C ILE A 13 1.08 17.31 8.10
N LEU A 14 2.31 17.38 7.57
CA LEU A 14 3.38 18.21 8.10
C LEU A 14 4.20 18.80 6.97
N ALA A 15 4.43 20.11 7.00
CA ALA A 15 5.31 20.80 6.07
C ALA A 15 6.09 21.87 6.83
N ARG A 16 7.38 21.62 7.09
CA ARG A 16 8.24 22.54 7.85
C ARG A 16 9.67 22.53 7.34
N GLN A 17 10.32 23.68 7.48
CA GLN A 17 11.76 23.83 7.23
C GLN A 17 12.53 23.50 8.51
N TYR A 18 13.47 22.56 8.40
CA TYR A 18 14.40 22.19 9.48
C TYR A 18 15.82 22.66 9.17
N GLY A 19 16.64 22.77 10.22
CA GLY A 19 18.06 23.09 10.14
C GLY A 19 18.92 21.95 9.56
N SER A 20 20.18 21.88 9.98
CA SER A 20 21.08 20.75 9.68
C SER A 20 20.71 19.50 10.48
N GLU A 21 20.21 19.69 11.70
CA GLU A 21 19.69 18.65 12.58
C GLU A 21 18.29 19.05 13.05
N GLY A 22 17.42 18.06 13.21
CA GLY A 22 16.05 18.28 13.66
C GLY A 22 15.29 16.98 13.84
N ARG A 23 14.32 17.00 14.76
CA ARG A 23 13.37 15.91 15.00
C ARG A 23 11.96 16.40 14.73
N PHE A 24 11.15 15.57 14.10
CA PHE A 24 9.74 15.83 13.87
C PHE A 24 8.92 14.60 14.26
N THR A 25 7.70 14.83 14.68
CA THR A 25 6.76 13.79 15.13
C THR A 25 5.41 14.08 14.51
N PHE A 26 4.76 13.05 13.99
CA PHE A 26 3.41 13.13 13.45
C PHE A 26 2.64 11.85 13.79
N THR A 27 1.31 11.95 13.82
CA THR A 27 0.40 10.83 14.11
C THR A 27 -0.31 10.38 12.83
N SER A 28 -0.29 9.08 12.55
CA SER A 28 -1.01 8.48 11.41
C SER A 28 -2.48 8.24 11.76
N HIS A 29 -3.36 9.06 11.19
CA HIS A 29 -4.81 8.99 11.43
C HIS A 29 -5.51 8.03 10.46
N THR A 30 -5.03 7.92 9.22
CA THR A 30 -5.59 6.98 8.25
C THR A 30 -4.67 5.76 8.08
N PRO A 31 -5.22 4.55 7.83
CA PRO A 31 -4.40 3.38 7.56
C PRO A 31 -3.89 3.43 6.11
N GLY A 32 -2.57 3.34 5.94
CA GLY A 32 -1.95 3.23 4.61
C GLY A 32 -0.52 3.76 4.56
N GLU A 33 0.00 3.88 3.35
CA GLU A 33 1.34 4.38 3.08
C GLU A 33 1.43 5.90 3.27
N HIS A 34 2.30 6.33 4.17
CA HIS A 34 2.62 7.74 4.37
C HIS A 34 3.94 8.06 3.70
N GLN A 35 4.03 9.21 3.03
CA GLN A 35 5.23 9.63 2.32
C GLN A 35 5.97 10.70 3.11
N ILE A 36 7.26 10.51 3.38
CA ILE A 36 8.15 11.51 3.97
C ILE A 36 9.13 11.99 2.90
N CYS A 37 8.98 13.24 2.49
CA CYS A 37 9.79 13.89 1.47
C CYS A 37 10.76 14.88 2.13
N LEU A 38 12.06 14.72 1.89
CA LEU A 38 13.06 15.70 2.30
C LEU A 38 13.64 16.42 1.08
N HIS A 39 13.31 17.71 0.98
CA HIS A 39 13.76 18.59 -0.09
C HIS A 39 15.00 19.38 0.34
N SER A 40 16.02 19.36 -0.52
CA SER A 40 17.21 20.21 -0.39
C SER A 40 17.08 21.40 -1.34
N ASN A 41 17.24 22.62 -0.83
CA ASN A 41 17.29 23.84 -1.64
C ASN A 41 18.70 24.12 -2.20
N SER A 42 19.61 23.14 -2.13
CA SER A 42 20.98 23.33 -2.62
C SER A 42 21.01 23.12 -4.13
N THR A 43 21.09 24.20 -4.89
CA THR A 43 21.18 24.26 -6.36
C THR A 43 22.54 23.83 -6.92
N LYS A 44 23.42 23.21 -6.10
CA LYS A 44 24.65 22.58 -6.60
C LYS A 44 24.30 21.27 -7.31
N PHE A 45 23.88 21.44 -8.55
CA PHE A 45 23.70 20.42 -9.58
C PHE A 45 24.89 19.45 -9.55
N SER A 46 24.61 18.16 -9.30
CA SER A 46 25.62 17.12 -9.04
C SER A 46 26.59 16.83 -10.20
N LEU A 47 26.50 17.59 -11.29
CA LEU A 47 27.31 17.44 -12.49
C LEU A 47 28.61 18.28 -12.46
N PHE A 48 28.74 19.31 -11.59
CA PHE A 48 29.93 20.19 -11.61
C PHE A 48 30.57 20.50 -10.25
N ALA A 49 30.02 20.04 -9.13
CA ALA A 49 30.69 20.12 -7.83
C ALA A 49 30.28 18.92 -6.98
N GLY A 50 31.26 18.09 -6.59
CA GLY A 50 31.10 16.84 -5.83
C GLY A 50 30.59 17.00 -4.39
N GLY A 51 29.56 17.81 -4.16
CA GLY A 51 28.84 17.89 -2.89
C GLY A 51 27.74 16.83 -2.84
N MET A 52 28.08 15.58 -2.52
CA MET A 52 27.06 14.59 -2.16
C MET A 52 26.40 15.01 -0.84
N LEU A 53 25.09 15.30 -0.86
CA LEU A 53 24.33 15.53 0.37
C LEU A 53 24.16 14.18 1.09
N ARG A 54 24.86 14.01 2.21
CA ARG A 54 24.67 12.87 3.11
C ARG A 54 23.56 13.20 4.11
N VAL A 55 22.52 12.38 4.14
CA VAL A 55 21.40 12.50 5.09
C VAL A 55 21.40 11.26 5.96
N HIS A 56 21.39 11.45 7.28
CA HIS A 56 21.15 10.40 8.25
C HIS A 56 19.71 10.54 8.74
N LEU A 57 18.90 9.51 8.53
CA LEU A 57 17.48 9.52 8.89
C LEU A 57 17.18 8.30 9.76
N ASP A 58 16.76 8.55 11.00
CA ASP A 58 16.26 7.54 11.93
C ASP A 58 14.74 7.69 12.05
N ILE A 59 14.00 6.59 11.87
CA ILE A 59 12.53 6.61 11.89
C ILE A 59 12.06 5.62 12.96
N GLN A 60 11.39 6.14 13.98
CA GLN A 60 10.82 5.36 15.07
C GLN A 60 9.30 5.35 14.93
N VAL A 61 8.68 4.16 14.98
CA VAL A 61 7.24 3.96 14.76
C VAL A 61 6.66 3.10 15.89
N GLY A 62 5.44 3.44 16.32
CA GLY A 62 4.70 2.66 17.32
C GLY A 62 5.22 2.86 18.74
N GLU A 63 5.21 1.79 19.54
CA GLU A 63 5.63 1.76 20.95
C GLU A 63 7.03 2.39 21.16
N HIS A 64 7.93 2.21 20.19
CA HIS A 64 9.31 2.70 20.26
C HIS A 64 9.46 4.22 20.10
N ALA A 65 8.41 4.94 19.70
CA ALA A 65 8.44 6.39 19.59
C ALA A 65 8.02 7.11 20.90
N ASN A 66 7.42 6.39 21.85
CA ASN A 66 7.01 6.93 23.14
C ASN A 66 8.11 6.75 24.18
N ASP A 67 8.57 7.84 24.78
CA ASP A 67 9.59 7.79 25.83
C ASP A 67 8.94 7.45 27.19
N TYR A 68 8.79 6.16 27.47
CA TYR A 68 8.19 5.66 28.71
C TYR A 68 8.91 6.15 29.97
N ALA A 69 10.20 6.48 29.88
CA ALA A 69 10.96 7.01 31.01
C ALA A 69 10.47 8.41 31.43
N GLU A 70 10.06 9.25 30.47
CA GLU A 70 9.50 10.58 30.75
C GLU A 70 8.06 10.49 31.29
N ILE A 71 7.27 9.55 30.76
CA ILE A 71 5.89 9.28 31.22
C ILE A 71 5.89 8.71 32.66
N ALA A 72 6.80 7.79 32.97
CA ALA A 72 6.96 7.21 34.30
C ALA A 72 7.33 8.26 35.36
N ALA A 73 8.22 9.19 35.00
CA ALA A 73 8.65 10.26 35.88
C ALA A 73 7.57 11.31 36.12
N LYS A 74 6.72 11.61 35.12
CA LYS A 74 5.63 12.59 35.25
C LYS A 74 4.41 12.07 36.02
N ASP A 75 4.00 10.82 35.79
CA ASP A 75 2.76 10.29 36.38
C ASP A 75 2.96 9.59 37.73
N LYS A 76 4.21 9.45 38.22
CA LYS A 76 4.55 8.72 39.47
C LYS A 76 3.88 7.33 39.54
N LEU A 77 3.88 6.61 38.43
CA LEU A 77 3.19 5.32 38.33
C LEU A 77 3.96 4.25 39.09
N SER A 78 3.22 3.40 39.81
CA SER A 78 3.79 2.16 40.36
C SER A 78 4.30 1.28 39.21
N GLU A 79 5.40 0.54 39.40
CA GLU A 79 5.96 -0.38 38.37
C GLU A 79 4.88 -1.28 37.73
N LEU A 80 3.88 -1.70 38.51
CA LEU A 80 2.76 -2.51 38.01
C LEU A 80 1.86 -1.74 37.04
N GLN A 81 1.53 -0.48 37.33
CA GLN A 81 0.73 0.36 36.43
C GLN A 81 1.44 0.62 35.11
N LEU A 82 2.77 0.80 35.15
CA LEU A 82 3.58 0.97 33.96
C LEU A 82 3.54 -0.27 33.07
N ARG A 83 3.69 -1.47 33.63
CA ARG A 83 3.59 -2.73 32.87
C ARG A 83 2.20 -2.95 32.28
N VAL A 84 1.13 -2.63 33.01
CA VAL A 84 -0.23 -2.71 32.48
C VAL A 84 -0.43 -1.76 31.32
N ARG A 85 0.10 -0.52 31.41
CA ARG A 85 0.02 0.46 30.33
C ARG A 85 0.78 0.01 29.08
N GLN A 86 1.98 -0.55 29.25
CA GLN A 86 2.73 -1.16 28.15
C GLN A 86 1.93 -2.28 27.46
N LEU A 87 1.31 -3.17 28.24
CA LEU A 87 0.47 -4.24 27.67
C LEU A 87 -0.74 -3.68 26.91
N VAL A 88 -1.38 -2.63 27.41
CA VAL A 88 -2.50 -1.97 26.72
C VAL A 88 -2.04 -1.37 25.39
N GLU A 89 -0.90 -0.67 25.38
CA GLU A 89 -0.35 -0.07 24.15
C GLU A 89 0.08 -1.14 23.14
N GLN A 90 0.63 -2.28 23.59
CA GLN A 90 0.93 -3.43 22.73
C GLN A 90 -0.32 -4.03 22.11
N VAL A 91 -1.39 -4.21 22.88
CA VAL A 91 -2.66 -4.74 22.36
C VAL A 91 -3.28 -3.76 21.36
N GLU A 92 -3.24 -2.46 21.64
CA GLU A 92 -3.72 -1.43 20.72
C GLU A 92 -2.94 -1.46 19.39
N GLN A 93 -1.61 -1.61 19.45
CA GLN A 93 -0.78 -1.77 18.27
C GLN A 93 -1.17 -3.01 17.45
N ILE A 94 -1.34 -4.17 18.09
CA ILE A 94 -1.79 -5.40 17.43
C ILE A 94 -3.16 -5.19 16.76
N GLN A 95 -4.09 -4.52 17.46
CA GLN A 95 -5.41 -4.27 16.92
C GLN A 95 -5.38 -3.34 15.70
N LYS A 96 -4.50 -2.32 15.71
CA LYS A 96 -4.26 -1.45 14.56
C LYS A 96 -3.72 -2.24 13.37
N GLU A 97 -2.76 -3.15 13.60
CA GLU A 97 -2.22 -4.02 12.56
C GLU A 97 -3.28 -4.98 11.98
N GLN A 98 -4.11 -5.60 12.83
CA GLN A 98 -5.19 -6.46 12.38
C GLN A 98 -6.20 -5.70 11.51
N ASN A 99 -6.59 -4.49 11.91
CA ASN A 99 -7.49 -3.66 11.12
C ASN A 99 -6.87 -3.28 9.77
N TYR A 100 -5.57 -2.98 9.74
CA TYR A 100 -4.87 -2.72 8.49
C TYR A 100 -4.84 -3.96 7.57
N GLN A 101 -4.62 -5.16 8.13
CA GLN A 101 -4.66 -6.41 7.35
C GLN A 101 -6.07 -6.67 6.78
N ARG A 102 -7.13 -6.47 7.58
CA ARG A 102 -8.52 -6.60 7.12
C ARG A 102 -8.84 -5.65 5.96
N TRP A 103 -8.46 -4.38 6.08
CA TRP A 103 -8.66 -3.39 5.02
C TRP A 103 -7.96 -3.80 3.71
N ARG A 104 -6.73 -4.34 3.83
CA ARG A 104 -5.97 -4.82 2.68
C ARG A 104 -6.62 -6.05 2.05
N GLU A 105 -7.10 -6.98 2.85
CA GLU A 105 -7.83 -8.16 2.41
C GLU A 105 -9.11 -7.77 1.67
N GLU A 106 -9.91 -6.86 2.22
CA GLU A 106 -11.14 -6.36 1.58
C GLU A 106 -10.85 -5.77 0.19
N ARG A 107 -9.82 -4.93 0.07
CA ARG A 107 -9.39 -4.35 -1.21
C ARG A 107 -8.87 -5.40 -2.18
N PHE A 108 -8.09 -6.36 -1.71
CA PHE A 108 -7.62 -7.49 -2.52
C PHE A 108 -8.79 -8.36 -3.01
N ARG A 109 -9.77 -8.63 -2.13
CA ARG A 109 -10.96 -9.42 -2.46
C ARG A 109 -11.81 -8.76 -3.54
N GLN A 110 -12.06 -7.46 -3.43
CA GLN A 110 -12.78 -6.70 -4.46
C GLN A 110 -12.08 -6.73 -5.83
N THR A 111 -10.75 -6.61 -5.82
CA THR A 111 -9.93 -6.65 -7.06
C THR A 111 -9.94 -8.05 -7.68
N SER A 112 -9.86 -9.09 -6.85
CA SER A 112 -9.91 -10.49 -7.29
C SER A 112 -11.27 -10.85 -7.88
N GLU A 113 -12.36 -10.47 -7.22
CA GLU A 113 -13.73 -10.77 -7.67
C GLU A 113 -14.03 -10.12 -9.04
N SER A 114 -13.72 -8.83 -9.19
CA SER A 114 -13.93 -8.11 -10.45
C SER A 114 -13.07 -8.62 -11.61
N THR A 115 -11.83 -9.05 -11.33
CA THR A 115 -10.94 -9.65 -12.33
C THR A 115 -11.46 -11.03 -12.75
N ASN A 116 -11.81 -11.87 -11.78
CA ASN A 116 -12.32 -13.21 -12.02
C ASN A 116 -13.61 -13.17 -12.85
N GLN A 117 -14.55 -12.28 -12.53
CA GLN A 117 -15.80 -12.13 -13.28
C GLN A 117 -15.56 -11.75 -14.75
N ARG A 118 -14.64 -10.81 -15.02
CA ARG A 118 -14.29 -10.41 -16.39
C ARG A 118 -13.69 -11.57 -17.18
N VAL A 119 -12.76 -12.31 -16.57
CA VAL A 119 -12.09 -13.46 -17.20
C VAL A 119 -13.11 -14.57 -17.52
N LEU A 120 -14.03 -14.86 -16.61
CA LEU A 120 -15.10 -15.84 -16.83
C LEU A 120 -15.98 -15.48 -18.03
N TRP A 121 -16.42 -14.22 -18.14
CA TRP A 121 -17.21 -13.77 -19.29
C TRP A 121 -16.47 -13.89 -20.62
N TRP A 122 -15.18 -13.51 -20.65
CA TRP A 122 -14.34 -13.68 -21.85
C TRP A 122 -14.18 -15.16 -22.24
N SER A 123 -14.01 -16.05 -21.26
CA SER A 123 -13.90 -17.51 -21.48
C SER A 123 -15.19 -18.12 -22.06
N ILE A 124 -16.35 -17.72 -21.54
CA ILE A 124 -17.66 -18.15 -22.05
C ILE A 124 -17.83 -17.70 -23.50
N LEU A 125 -17.56 -16.42 -23.80
CA LEU A 125 -17.66 -15.88 -25.15
C LEU A 125 -16.75 -16.64 -26.13
N GLN A 126 -15.50 -16.89 -25.74
CA GLN A 126 -14.55 -17.64 -26.56
C GLN A 126 -15.03 -19.07 -26.85
N THR A 127 -15.57 -19.76 -25.84
CA THR A 127 -16.08 -21.12 -26.00
C THR A 127 -17.29 -21.15 -26.95
N LEU A 128 -18.21 -20.19 -26.84
CA LEU A 128 -19.35 -20.07 -27.75
C LEU A 128 -18.91 -19.83 -29.20
N ILE A 129 -17.92 -18.98 -29.42
CA ILE A 129 -17.36 -18.71 -30.76
C ILE A 129 -16.74 -20.00 -31.34
N LEU A 130 -15.96 -20.74 -30.56
CA LEU A 130 -15.36 -22.00 -31.02
C LEU A 130 -16.42 -23.05 -31.38
N VAL A 131 -17.47 -23.19 -30.58
CA VAL A 131 -18.59 -24.10 -30.89
C VAL A 131 -19.32 -23.67 -32.17
N ALA A 132 -19.58 -22.37 -32.33
CA ALA A 132 -20.25 -21.84 -33.52
C ALA A 132 -19.43 -22.10 -34.80
N ILE A 133 -18.12 -21.87 -34.76
CA ILE A 133 -17.20 -22.17 -35.87
C ILE A 133 -17.17 -23.67 -36.14
N GLY A 134 -17.13 -24.52 -35.12
CA GLY A 134 -17.16 -25.98 -35.28
C GLY A 134 -18.44 -26.47 -35.98
N VAL A 135 -19.60 -25.97 -35.58
CA VAL A 135 -20.88 -26.29 -36.24
C VAL A 135 -20.90 -25.80 -37.69
N TRP A 136 -20.39 -24.59 -37.94
CA TRP A 136 -20.27 -24.04 -39.28
C TRP A 136 -19.37 -24.91 -40.17
N GLN A 137 -18.19 -25.29 -39.69
CA GLN A 137 -17.25 -26.15 -40.41
C GLN A 137 -17.88 -27.50 -40.77
N MET A 138 -18.60 -28.13 -39.84
CA MET A 138 -19.28 -29.40 -40.08
C MET A 138 -20.38 -29.27 -41.14
N ARG A 139 -21.17 -28.19 -41.11
CA ARG A 139 -22.20 -27.94 -42.13
C ARG A 139 -21.59 -27.65 -43.50
N HIS A 140 -20.54 -26.84 -43.55
CA HIS A 140 -19.85 -26.52 -44.79
C HIS A 140 -19.24 -27.77 -45.43
N LEU A 141 -18.60 -28.63 -44.64
CA LEU A 141 -18.07 -29.91 -45.13
C LEU A 141 -19.18 -30.83 -45.66
N LYS A 142 -20.32 -30.95 -44.96
CA LYS A 142 -21.48 -31.72 -45.46
C LYS A 142 -22.02 -31.18 -46.79
N SER A 143 -22.22 -29.87 -46.88
CA SER A 143 -22.69 -29.22 -48.11
C SER A 143 -21.71 -29.40 -49.27
N PHE A 144 -20.39 -29.36 -49.00
CA PHE A 144 -19.36 -29.61 -49.99
C PHE A 144 -19.39 -31.05 -50.53
N PHE A 145 -19.63 -32.05 -49.67
CA PHE A 145 -19.76 -33.46 -50.10
C PHE A 145 -21.08 -33.74 -50.85
N GLU A 146 -22.20 -33.13 -50.44
CA GLU A 146 -23.48 -33.23 -51.14
C GLU A 146 -23.43 -32.58 -52.53
N ALA A 147 -22.82 -31.39 -52.66
CA ALA A 147 -22.71 -30.67 -53.93
C ALA A 147 -21.83 -31.40 -54.96
N LYS A 148 -20.86 -32.20 -54.51
CA LYS A 148 -19.98 -32.97 -55.40
C LYS A 148 -20.45 -34.40 -55.70
N LYS A 149 -21.60 -34.86 -55.15
CA LYS A 149 -22.13 -36.23 -55.32
C LYS A 149 -21.03 -37.30 -55.26
N LEU A 150 -20.29 -37.35 -54.15
CA LEU A 150 -19.31 -38.41 -53.90
C LEU A 150 -19.92 -39.65 -53.20
N VAL A 151 -21.26 -39.73 -53.13
CA VAL A 151 -22.08 -40.95 -53.06
C VAL A 151 -23.31 -40.73 -53.93
#